data_AF-A0A3M1VCV4-F1
#
_entry.id   AF-A0A3M1VCV4-F1
#
_cell.length_a   1.000
_cell.length_b   1.000
_cell.length_c   1.000
_cell.angle_alpha   90.00
_cell.angle_beta   90.00
_cell.angle_gamma   90.00
#
_symmetry.space_group_name_H-M   'P 1'
#
loop_
_entity.id
_entity.type
_entity.pdbx_description
1 polymer ?
#
loop_
_entity_poly.entity_id
_entity_poly.type
_entity_poly.pdbx_seq_one_letter_code
_entity_poly.pdbx_strand_id
1 'polypeptide(L)'
;MLAFLWGVAVALTVWRWCVPVESAQRGGTLGVALAWCLTAAATAGLAAVCFVPRRHRRRRWLCAVRRADVGVAALVVGHVAGALWLVSSGAGDARAAINMAVEWLGIGAAWWTVRRLAVWYGPVVYLLRHAAVLIAVMAVLGIWQHWEWYDRIGGAYAAVRERLDRAIEEYGPSSSAARRLQAQLIEMGVPPEALQGRGRTLFELRIRDSREPLGFFALANTFAGLLVCGAFWCETLRSADGIDRSMGGAAGPG
;
A
#
# COMPACT_ATOMS: atom_id res chain seq x y z
N MET A 1 -6.28 18.73 17.30
CA MET A 1 -6.10 18.87 15.84
C MET A 1 -5.02 17.95 15.27
N LEU A 2 -3.76 18.06 15.71
CA LEU A 2 -2.70 17.17 15.22
C LEU A 2 -2.99 15.66 15.51
N ALA A 3 -3.64 15.34 16.63
CA ALA A 3 -3.94 13.95 17.01
C ALA A 3 -5.08 13.38 16.17
N PHE A 4 -6.00 14.25 15.75
CA PHE A 4 -7.03 13.94 14.79
C PHE A 4 -6.40 13.58 13.43
N LEU A 5 -5.44 14.37 12.94
CA LEU A 5 -4.71 14.02 11.71
C LEU A 5 -3.95 12.69 11.81
N TRP A 6 -3.38 12.37 12.97
CA TRP A 6 -2.77 11.06 13.19
C TRP A 6 -3.80 9.93 13.13
N GLY A 7 -4.97 10.11 13.76
CA GLY A 7 -6.09 9.18 13.67
C GLY A 7 -6.57 8.97 12.23
N VAL A 8 -6.67 10.04 11.45
CA VAL A 8 -6.97 9.97 10.01
C VAL A 8 -5.90 9.19 9.26
N ALA A 9 -4.61 9.44 9.52
CA ALA A 9 -3.51 8.70 8.89
C ALA A 9 -3.55 7.19 9.21
N VAL A 10 -3.89 6.81 10.46
CA VAL A 10 -4.11 5.40 10.84
C VAL A 10 -5.28 4.82 10.05
N ALA A 11 -6.42 5.51 10.05
CA ALA A 11 -7.64 5.05 9.37
C ALA A 11 -7.43 4.87 7.86
N LEU A 12 -6.72 5.78 7.20
CA LEU A 12 -6.40 5.68 5.78
C LEU A 12 -5.42 4.53 5.48
N THR A 13 -4.48 4.25 6.37
CA THR A 13 -3.59 3.07 6.23
C THR A 13 -4.38 1.77 6.36
N VAL A 14 -5.27 1.68 7.36
CA VAL A 14 -6.17 0.53 7.53
C VAL A 14 -7.06 0.37 6.31
N TRP A 15 -7.69 1.45 5.84
CA TRP A 15 -8.54 1.41 4.64
C TRP A 15 -7.74 0.92 3.42
N ARG A 16 -6.50 1.36 3.25
CA ARG A 16 -5.64 0.89 2.14
C ARG A 16 -5.43 -0.61 2.17
N TRP A 17 -5.30 -1.20 3.36
CA TRP A 17 -5.08 -2.64 3.56
C TRP A 17 -6.36 -3.46 3.41
N CYS A 18 -7.52 -2.86 3.60
CA CYS A 18 -8.81 -3.50 3.36
C CYS A 18 -9.21 -3.54 1.86
N VAL A 19 -8.50 -2.83 0.97
CA VAL A 19 -8.84 -2.78 -0.47
C VAL A 19 -7.76 -3.50 -1.29
N PRO A 20 -8.12 -4.45 -2.18
CA PRO A 20 -7.17 -5.16 -3.03
C PRO A 20 -6.36 -4.20 -3.89
N VAL A 21 -5.04 -4.34 -3.89
CA VAL A 21 -4.13 -3.48 -4.67
C VAL A 21 -4.30 -3.67 -6.17
N GLU A 22 -4.72 -4.86 -6.59
CA GLU A 22 -4.99 -5.23 -7.97
C GLU A 22 -6.16 -4.41 -8.56
N SER A 23 -7.05 -3.90 -7.70
CA SER A 23 -8.15 -3.02 -8.12
C SER A 23 -7.68 -1.60 -8.47
N ALA A 24 -6.43 -1.23 -8.15
CA ALA A 24 -5.89 0.11 -8.36
C ALA A 24 -5.91 0.53 -9.83
N GLN A 25 -5.51 -0.36 -10.74
CA GLN A 25 -5.56 -0.08 -12.19
C GLN A 25 -6.97 0.23 -12.67
N ARG A 26 -8.00 -0.37 -12.05
CA ARG A 26 -9.41 -0.14 -12.37
C ARG A 26 -10.02 1.04 -11.59
N GLY A 27 -9.26 1.65 -10.68
CA GLY A 27 -9.65 2.80 -9.87
C GLY A 27 -10.29 2.45 -8.52
N GLY A 28 -10.25 1.18 -8.10
CA GLY A 28 -10.88 0.73 -6.84
C GLY A 28 -10.29 1.34 -5.57
N THR A 29 -9.05 1.82 -5.64
CA THR A 29 -8.32 2.43 -4.51
C THR A 29 -8.23 3.97 -4.58
N LEU A 30 -8.80 4.59 -5.62
CA LEU A 30 -8.71 6.04 -5.86
C LEU A 30 -9.20 6.88 -4.68
N GLY A 31 -10.28 6.45 -4.02
CA GLY A 31 -10.81 7.14 -2.85
C GLY A 31 -9.78 7.27 -1.73
N VAL A 32 -8.98 6.21 -1.52
CA VAL A 32 -7.90 6.19 -0.52
C VAL A 32 -6.77 7.13 -0.93
N ALA A 33 -6.35 7.09 -2.19
CA ALA A 33 -5.29 7.94 -2.71
C ALA A 33 -5.65 9.44 -2.61
N LEU A 34 -6.86 9.80 -3.02
CA LEU A 34 -7.36 11.18 -2.92
C LEU A 34 -7.50 11.63 -1.47
N ALA A 35 -7.98 10.77 -0.57
CA ALA A 35 -8.06 11.08 0.85
C ALA A 35 -6.67 11.35 1.47
N TRP A 36 -5.63 10.63 1.04
CA TRP A 36 -4.26 10.93 1.42
C TRP A 36 -3.79 12.30 0.91
N CYS A 37 -4.09 12.65 -0.34
CA CYS A 37 -3.78 13.96 -0.90
C CYS A 37 -4.48 15.10 -0.12
N LEU A 38 -5.75 14.94 0.22
CA LEU A 38 -6.50 15.90 1.04
C LEU A 38 -5.93 16.02 2.44
N THR A 39 -5.54 14.90 3.05
CA THR A 39 -4.91 14.90 4.38
C THR A 39 -3.55 15.59 4.37
N ALA A 40 -2.77 15.40 3.30
CA ALA A 40 -1.51 16.12 3.11
C ALA A 40 -1.74 17.63 2.93
N ALA A 41 -2.73 18.03 2.13
CA ALA A 41 -3.10 19.44 1.95
C ALA A 41 -3.54 20.08 3.28
N ALA A 42 -4.40 19.40 4.06
CA ALA A 42 -4.82 19.85 5.38
C ALA A 42 -3.61 19.99 6.33
N THR A 43 -2.72 18.99 6.35
CA THR A 43 -1.50 18.99 7.17
C THR A 43 -0.57 20.16 6.78
N ALA A 44 -0.45 20.47 5.48
CA ALA A 44 0.31 21.62 4.99
C ALA A 44 -0.33 22.97 5.37
N GLY A 45 -1.65 23.08 5.26
CA GLY A 45 -2.39 24.28 5.69
C GLY A 45 -2.23 24.55 7.19
N LEU A 46 -2.35 23.51 8.02
CA LEU A 46 -2.11 23.63 9.46
C LEU A 46 -0.66 23.98 9.79
N ALA A 47 0.30 23.41 9.05
CA ALA A 47 1.70 23.80 9.18
C ALA A 47 1.90 25.28 8.89
N ALA A 48 1.27 25.81 7.83
CA ALA A 48 1.39 27.22 7.44
C ALA A 48 0.75 28.17 8.46
N VAL A 49 -0.41 27.81 9.04
CA VAL A 49 -1.16 28.66 9.98
C VAL A 49 -0.65 28.57 11.41
N CYS A 50 -0.41 27.36 11.94
CA CYS A 50 -0.10 27.16 13.35
C CYS A 50 1.40 27.25 13.66
N PHE A 51 2.28 27.09 12.66
CA PHE A 51 3.72 27.14 12.85
C PHE A 51 4.33 28.34 12.11
N VAL A 52 3.92 29.55 12.54
CA VAL A 52 4.61 30.78 12.16
C VAL A 52 6.09 30.66 12.59
N PRO A 53 7.06 30.76 11.67
CA PRO A 53 8.44 30.38 11.98
C PRO A 53 9.11 31.40 12.90
N ARG A 54 9.34 31.06 14.17
CA ARG A 54 10.48 31.65 14.90
C ARG A 54 11.75 31.26 14.12
N ARG A 55 12.53 32.25 13.67
CA ARG A 55 13.65 32.15 12.70
C ARG A 55 14.57 30.92 12.89
N HIS A 56 14.79 30.45 14.12
CA HIS A 56 15.62 29.27 14.43
C HIS A 56 14.98 27.90 14.13
N ARG A 57 13.65 27.75 14.19
CA ARG A 57 12.97 26.48 13.84
C ARG A 57 12.86 26.25 12.33
N ARG A 58 12.91 27.31 11.52
CA ARG A 58 12.78 27.27 10.05
C ARG A 58 13.90 26.49 9.36
N ARG A 59 15.13 26.53 9.90
CA ARG A 59 16.29 25.76 9.38
C ARG A 59 16.17 24.26 9.62
N ARG A 60 15.69 23.80 10.78
CA ARG A 60 15.43 22.35 11.00
C ARG A 60 14.21 21.85 10.22
N TRP A 61 13.25 22.73 9.95
CA TRP A 61 11.99 22.43 9.25
C TRP A 61 12.10 22.17 7.74
N LEU A 62 13.07 22.81 7.08
CA LEU A 62 13.29 22.74 5.63
C LEU A 62 14.50 21.84 5.27
N CYS A 63 15.50 21.71 6.14
CA CYS A 63 16.79 21.13 5.77
C CYS A 63 16.99 19.65 6.10
N ALA A 64 16.09 18.97 6.82
CA ALA A 64 16.21 17.53 6.94
C ALA A 64 15.52 16.86 5.74
N VAL A 65 15.89 17.17 4.51
CA VAL A 65 15.58 16.25 3.40
C VAL A 65 16.50 15.06 3.62
N ARG A 66 15.91 13.91 3.92
CA ARG A 66 16.63 12.66 4.16
C ARG A 66 16.72 11.89 2.85
N ARG A 67 17.68 10.98 2.75
CA ARG A 67 17.86 10.13 1.56
C ARG A 67 16.58 9.35 1.22
N ALA A 68 15.84 8.93 2.24
CA ALA A 68 14.54 8.27 2.06
C ALA A 68 13.51 9.16 1.35
N ASP A 69 13.48 10.47 1.63
CA ASP A 69 12.56 11.38 0.94
C ASP A 69 12.90 11.54 -0.54
N VAL A 70 14.19 11.60 -0.85
CA VAL A 70 14.66 11.68 -2.24
C VAL A 70 14.30 10.39 -2.97
N GLY A 71 14.48 9.23 -2.33
CA GLY A 71 14.10 7.93 -2.89
C GLY A 71 12.60 7.84 -3.17
N VAL A 72 11.77 8.19 -2.19
CA VAL A 72 10.29 8.18 -2.37
C VAL A 72 9.88 9.20 -3.43
N ALA A 73 10.44 10.41 -3.42
CA ALA A 73 10.14 11.43 -4.43
C ALA A 73 10.53 10.96 -5.83
N ALA A 74 11.71 10.35 -6.00
CA ALA A 74 12.15 9.80 -7.28
C ALA A 74 11.22 8.69 -7.78
N LEU A 75 10.75 7.80 -6.90
CA LEU A 75 9.77 6.77 -7.25
C LEU A 75 8.44 7.38 -7.71
N VAL A 76 7.90 8.33 -6.95
CA VAL A 76 6.63 8.99 -7.28
C VAL A 76 6.75 9.74 -8.60
N VAL A 77 7.79 10.56 -8.77
CA VAL A 77 8.03 11.33 -9.99
C VAL A 77 8.22 10.40 -11.19
N GLY A 78 9.00 9.32 -11.05
CA GLY A 78 9.22 8.36 -12.12
C GLY A 78 7.92 7.70 -12.60
N HIS A 79 7.07 7.26 -11.68
CA HIS A 79 5.80 6.63 -12.05
C HIS A 79 4.77 7.62 -12.61
N VAL A 80 4.70 8.84 -12.06
CA VAL A 80 3.81 9.88 -12.60
C VAL A 80 4.27 10.31 -13.99
N ALA A 81 5.58 10.52 -14.19
CA ALA A 81 6.13 10.86 -15.51
C ALA A 81 5.92 9.74 -16.53
N GLY A 82 6.14 8.48 -16.12
CA GLY A 82 5.88 7.31 -16.97
C GLY A 82 4.41 7.18 -17.37
N ALA A 83 3.49 7.41 -16.42
CA ALA A 83 2.05 7.41 -16.71
C ALA A 83 1.65 8.55 -17.66
N LEU A 84 2.18 9.77 -17.44
CA LEU A 84 1.94 10.91 -18.33
C LEU A 84 2.48 10.65 -19.73
N TRP A 85 3.67 10.06 -19.85
CA TRP A 85 4.25 9.67 -21.14
C TRP A 85 3.37 8.65 -21.86
N LEU A 86 2.91 7.61 -21.15
CA LEU A 86 2.03 6.57 -21.69
C LEU A 86 0.72 7.18 -22.23
N VAL A 87 0.11 8.08 -21.45
CA VAL A 87 -1.10 8.82 -21.87
C VAL A 87 -0.82 9.71 -23.08
N SER A 88 0.29 10.46 -23.10
CA SER A 88 0.60 11.39 -24.18
C SER A 88 1.01 10.70 -25.49
N SER A 89 1.61 9.53 -25.39
CA SER A 89 2.03 8.74 -26.57
C SER A 89 0.88 7.94 -27.18
N GLY A 90 -0.28 7.88 -26.52
CA GLY A 90 -1.40 7.04 -26.95
C GLY A 90 -1.11 5.54 -26.89
N ALA A 91 0.00 5.14 -26.28
CA ALA A 91 0.37 3.75 -26.11
C ALA A 91 -0.36 3.17 -24.89
N GLY A 92 -1.14 2.11 -25.06
CA GLY A 92 -1.75 1.38 -23.94
C GLY A 92 -3.00 2.01 -23.32
N ASP A 93 -3.35 1.54 -22.12
CA ASP A 93 -4.57 1.94 -21.41
C ASP A 93 -4.35 3.24 -20.61
N ALA A 94 -4.81 4.36 -21.18
CA ALA A 94 -4.71 5.68 -20.56
C ALA A 94 -5.45 5.77 -19.21
N ARG A 95 -6.57 5.07 -19.05
CA ARG A 95 -7.34 5.10 -17.80
C ARG A 95 -6.56 4.39 -16.69
N ALA A 96 -6.03 3.21 -16.98
CA ALA A 96 -5.18 2.49 -16.02
C ALA A 96 -3.95 3.31 -15.64
N ALA A 97 -3.32 3.98 -16.61
CA ALA A 97 -2.18 4.86 -16.39
C ALA A 97 -2.51 6.02 -15.43
N ILE A 98 -3.62 6.72 -15.66
CA ILE A 98 -4.08 7.83 -14.80
C ILE A 98 -4.38 7.32 -13.39
N ASN A 99 -5.09 6.20 -13.27
CA ASN A 99 -5.40 5.62 -11.96
C ASN A 99 -4.12 5.31 -11.17
N MET A 100 -3.13 4.69 -11.82
CA MET A 100 -1.84 4.40 -11.20
C MET A 100 -1.06 5.68 -10.86
N ALA A 101 -1.10 6.72 -11.69
CA ALA A 101 -0.46 8.00 -11.38
C ALA A 101 -1.03 8.61 -10.09
N VAL A 102 -2.35 8.59 -9.92
CA VAL A 102 -3.02 9.09 -8.72
C VAL A 102 -2.65 8.27 -7.49
N GLU A 103 -2.54 6.94 -7.60
CA GLU A 103 -2.05 6.09 -6.50
C GLU A 103 -0.65 6.49 -6.04
N TRP A 104 0.27 6.73 -6.97
CA TRP A 104 1.64 7.15 -6.63
C TRP A 104 1.68 8.53 -5.98
N LEU A 105 0.83 9.47 -6.42
CA LEU A 105 0.65 10.75 -5.72
C LEU A 105 0.11 10.55 -4.29
N GLY A 106 -0.84 9.64 -4.11
CA GLY A 106 -1.37 9.26 -2.80
C GLY A 106 -0.29 8.68 -1.87
N ILE A 107 0.59 7.82 -2.39
CA ILE A 107 1.74 7.28 -1.63
C ILE A 107 2.70 8.39 -1.22
N GLY A 108 3.04 9.31 -2.13
CA GLY A 108 3.87 10.47 -1.82
C GLY A 108 3.25 11.37 -0.75
N ALA A 109 1.93 11.61 -0.84
CA ALA A 109 1.17 12.36 0.15
C ALA A 109 1.13 11.67 1.52
N ALA A 110 0.97 10.34 1.55
CA ALA A 110 1.00 9.54 2.75
C ALA A 110 2.37 9.61 3.45
N TRP A 111 3.46 9.37 2.70
CA TRP A 111 4.83 9.47 3.21
C TRP A 111 5.10 10.85 3.82
N TRP A 112 4.80 11.91 3.07
CA TRP A 112 5.02 13.28 3.53
C TRP A 112 4.22 13.59 4.79
N THR A 113 2.95 13.19 4.84
CA THR A 113 2.06 13.44 5.99
C THR A 113 2.54 12.71 7.24
N VAL A 114 2.76 11.40 7.15
CA VAL A 114 3.22 10.58 8.28
C VAL A 114 4.54 11.11 8.83
N ARG A 115 5.47 11.47 7.94
CA ARG A 115 6.74 12.04 8.33
C ARG A 115 6.60 13.38 9.03
N ARG A 116 5.76 14.29 8.51
CA ARG A 116 5.50 15.59 9.14
C ARG A 116 4.89 15.42 10.53
N LEU A 117 3.92 14.53 10.66
CA LEU A 117 3.29 14.25 11.94
C LEU A 117 4.28 13.61 12.94
N ALA A 118 5.13 12.68 12.49
CA ALA A 118 6.15 12.04 13.33
C ALA A 118 7.17 13.05 13.89
N VAL A 119 7.55 14.07 13.10
CA VAL A 119 8.43 15.16 13.56
C VAL A 119 7.74 16.02 14.62
N TRP A 120 6.42 16.24 14.52
CA TRP A 120 5.68 17.06 15.50
C TRP A 120 5.34 16.32 16.79
N TYR A 121 5.13 15.00 16.73
CA TYR A 121 4.63 14.19 17.85
C TYR A 121 5.68 13.47 18.69
N GLY A 122 6.94 13.45 18.24
CA GLY A 122 7.96 12.59 18.82
C GLY A 122 7.95 11.23 18.11
N PRO A 123 9.05 10.87 17.41
CA PRO A 123 9.01 9.85 16.38
C PRO A 123 8.65 8.47 16.91
N VAL A 124 9.20 8.05 18.06
CA VAL A 124 9.17 6.64 18.46
C VAL A 124 7.80 6.19 19.01
N VAL A 125 7.22 6.91 19.96
CA VAL A 125 5.99 6.44 20.66
C VAL A 125 4.78 6.36 19.74
N TYR A 126 4.58 7.36 18.88
CA TYR A 126 3.45 7.37 17.97
C TYR A 126 3.62 6.40 16.80
N LEU A 127 4.83 6.24 16.26
CA LEU A 127 5.12 5.20 15.26
C LEU A 127 4.89 3.80 15.83
N LEU A 128 5.35 3.52 17.06
CA LEU A 128 5.11 2.23 17.71
C LEU A 128 3.61 1.98 17.94
N ARG A 129 2.85 3.01 18.36
CA ARG A 129 1.38 2.89 18.46
C ARG A 129 0.74 2.63 17.10
N HIS A 130 1.20 3.28 16.04
CA HIS A 130 0.71 3.08 14.67
C HIS A 130 0.99 1.66 14.19
N ALA A 131 2.21 1.17 14.42
CA ALA A 131 2.62 -0.19 14.09
C ALA A 131 1.81 -1.22 14.89
N ALA A 132 1.61 -1.00 16.19
CA ALA A 132 0.82 -1.89 17.04
C ALA A 132 -0.63 -1.99 16.58
N VAL A 133 -1.27 -0.86 16.23
CA VAL A 133 -2.63 -0.87 15.66
C VAL A 133 -2.66 -1.62 14.33
N LEU A 134 -1.68 -1.38 13.44
CA LEU A 134 -1.57 -2.10 12.17
C LEU A 134 -1.46 -3.61 12.37
N ILE A 135 -0.55 -4.04 13.26
CA ILE A 135 -0.32 -5.44 13.59
C ILE A 135 -1.61 -6.08 14.12
N ALA A 136 -2.29 -5.42 15.06
CA ALA A 136 -3.53 -5.93 15.63
C ALA A 136 -4.63 -6.06 14.58
N VAL A 137 -4.83 -5.03 13.75
CA VAL A 137 -5.84 -5.04 12.68
C VAL A 137 -5.53 -6.13 11.65
N MET A 138 -4.28 -6.29 11.24
CA MET A 138 -3.90 -7.34 10.29
C MET A 138 -3.98 -8.74 10.87
N ALA A 139 -3.69 -8.91 12.16
CA ALA A 139 -3.88 -10.18 12.83
C ALA A 139 -5.37 -10.58 12.80
N VAL A 140 -6.26 -9.66 13.17
CA VAL A 140 -7.72 -9.90 13.12
C VAL A 140 -8.19 -10.17 11.69
N LEU A 141 -7.73 -9.39 10.71
CA LEU A 141 -8.06 -9.58 9.30
C LEU A 141 -7.57 -10.95 8.80
N GLY A 142 -6.34 -11.33 9.14
CA GLY A 142 -5.76 -12.62 8.75
C GLY A 142 -6.51 -13.81 9.38
N ILE A 143 -6.92 -13.69 10.64
CA ILE A 143 -7.76 -14.70 11.32
C ILE A 143 -9.10 -14.82 10.59
N TRP A 144 -9.80 -13.70 10.37
CA TRP A 144 -11.08 -13.74 9.66
C TRP A 144 -10.94 -14.29 8.23
N GLN A 145 -9.88 -13.92 7.52
CA GLN A 145 -9.60 -14.43 6.19
C GLN A 145 -9.41 -15.95 6.20
N HIS A 146 -8.67 -16.45 7.17
CA HIS A 146 -8.40 -17.88 7.35
C HIS A 146 -9.67 -18.70 7.61
N TRP A 147 -10.55 -18.22 8.50
CA TRP A 147 -11.69 -19.00 8.97
C TRP A 147 -12.94 -18.85 8.10
N GLU A 148 -13.16 -17.70 7.49
CA GLU A 148 -14.44 -17.40 6.82
C GLU A 148 -14.26 -17.12 5.33
N TRP A 149 -13.31 -16.27 4.97
CA TRP A 149 -13.18 -15.76 3.61
C TRP A 149 -12.68 -16.82 2.62
N TYR A 150 -11.59 -17.52 2.95
CA TYR A 150 -10.97 -18.48 2.04
C TYR A 150 -11.89 -19.67 1.75
N ASP A 151 -12.60 -20.18 2.76
CA ASP A 151 -13.55 -21.27 2.57
C ASP A 151 -14.71 -20.85 1.66
N ARG A 152 -15.25 -19.64 1.87
CA ARG A 152 -16.34 -19.10 1.04
C ARG A 152 -15.91 -18.89 -0.41
N ILE A 153 -14.74 -18.31 -0.65
CA ILE A 153 -14.22 -18.09 -2.00
C ILE A 153 -13.85 -19.41 -2.67
N GLY A 154 -13.24 -20.34 -1.94
CA GLY A 154 -12.89 -21.66 -2.44
C GLY A 154 -14.11 -22.44 -2.90
N GLY A 155 -15.18 -22.44 -2.11
CA GLY A 155 -16.45 -23.07 -2.49
C GLY A 155 -17.10 -22.41 -3.71
N ALA A 156 -17.14 -21.08 -3.76
CA ALA A 156 -17.69 -20.35 -4.91
C ALA A 156 -16.89 -20.63 -6.20
N TYR A 157 -15.56 -20.61 -6.11
CA TYR A 157 -14.68 -20.94 -7.24
C TYR A 157 -14.90 -22.37 -7.71
N ALA A 158 -14.88 -23.34 -6.80
CA ALA A 158 -15.06 -24.75 -7.12
C ALA A 158 -16.41 -25.00 -7.84
N ALA A 159 -17.49 -24.36 -7.38
CA ALA A 159 -18.81 -24.50 -8.00
C ALA A 159 -18.87 -23.97 -9.44
N VAL A 160 -18.25 -22.82 -9.73
CA VAL A 160 -18.20 -22.28 -11.10
C VAL A 160 -17.25 -23.08 -11.97
N ARG A 161 -16.12 -23.53 -11.41
CA ARG A 161 -15.13 -24.34 -12.11
C ARG A 161 -15.71 -25.68 -12.55
N GLU A 162 -16.43 -26.37 -11.67
CA GLU A 162 -17.04 -27.66 -11.97
C GLU A 162 -18.07 -27.53 -13.10
N ARG A 163 -18.84 -26.44 -13.13
CA ARG A 163 -19.76 -26.14 -14.24
C ARG A 163 -19.01 -25.86 -15.54
N LEU A 164 -17.87 -25.17 -15.47
CA LEU A 164 -17.05 -24.91 -16.64
C LEU A 164 -16.46 -26.19 -17.21
N ASP A 165 -15.91 -27.06 -16.35
CA ASP A 165 -15.34 -28.35 -16.77
C ASP A 165 -16.43 -29.21 -17.45
N ARG A 166 -17.64 -29.30 -16.86
CA ARG A 166 -18.79 -29.98 -17.48
C ARG A 166 -19.21 -29.37 -18.83
N ALA A 167 -19.28 -28.05 -18.93
CA ALA A 167 -19.67 -27.38 -20.18
C ALA A 167 -18.62 -27.57 -21.29
N ILE A 168 -17.34 -27.66 -20.94
CA ILE A 168 -16.25 -27.95 -21.89
C ILE A 168 -16.35 -29.40 -22.38
N GLU A 169 -16.62 -30.36 -21.49
CA GLU A 169 -16.78 -31.77 -21.86
C GLU A 169 -18.01 -32.00 -22.76
N GLU A 170 -19.14 -31.37 -22.46
CA GLU A 170 -20.41 -31.62 -23.17
C GLU A 170 -20.52 -30.84 -24.49
N TYR A 171 -20.08 -29.57 -24.52
CA TYR A 171 -20.30 -28.67 -25.64
C TYR A 171 -19.01 -28.14 -26.29
N GLY A 172 -17.85 -28.51 -25.75
CA GLY A 172 -16.54 -28.02 -26.18
C GLY A 172 -16.15 -26.66 -25.59
N PRO A 173 -14.86 -26.30 -25.66
CA PRO A 173 -14.29 -25.10 -25.03
C PRO A 173 -14.76 -23.79 -25.66
N SER A 174 -15.20 -23.82 -26.91
CA SER A 174 -15.67 -22.64 -27.66
C SER A 174 -17.18 -22.40 -27.51
N SER A 175 -17.89 -23.21 -26.71
CA SER A 175 -19.32 -23.04 -26.51
C SER A 175 -19.66 -21.72 -25.83
N SER A 176 -20.86 -21.19 -26.08
CA SER A 176 -21.35 -19.98 -25.41
C SER A 176 -21.45 -20.17 -23.89
N ALA A 177 -21.80 -21.38 -23.43
CA ALA A 177 -21.83 -21.75 -22.02
C ALA A 177 -20.43 -21.70 -21.39
N ALA A 178 -19.42 -22.31 -22.01
CA ALA A 178 -18.04 -22.28 -21.52
C ALA A 178 -17.48 -20.85 -21.45
N ARG A 179 -17.72 -20.02 -22.48
CA ARG A 179 -17.28 -18.61 -22.47
C ARG A 179 -17.91 -17.78 -21.36
N ARG A 180 -19.21 -17.99 -21.07
CA ARG A 180 -19.89 -17.31 -19.97
C ARG A 180 -19.29 -17.68 -18.62
N LEU A 181 -19.01 -18.96 -18.41
CA LEU A 181 -18.41 -19.45 -17.15
C LEU A 181 -16.95 -19.01 -17.01
N GLN A 182 -16.18 -18.93 -18.10
CA GLN A 182 -14.85 -18.32 -18.10
C GLN A 182 -14.89 -16.84 -17.73
N ALA A 183 -15.83 -16.07 -18.31
CA ALA A 183 -16.03 -14.67 -17.96
C ALA A 183 -16.40 -14.51 -16.48
N GLN A 184 -17.26 -15.38 -15.95
CA GLN A 184 -17.62 -15.39 -14.53
C GLN A 184 -16.41 -15.65 -13.63
N LEU A 185 -15.52 -16.59 -13.98
CA LEU A 185 -14.28 -16.81 -13.23
C LEU A 185 -13.37 -15.57 -13.26
N ILE A 186 -13.25 -14.90 -14.40
CA ILE A 186 -12.48 -13.65 -14.52
C ILE A 186 -13.08 -12.54 -13.65
N GLU A 187 -14.41 -12.42 -13.61
CA GLU A 187 -15.12 -11.48 -12.73
C GLU A 187 -14.89 -11.77 -11.26
N MET A 188 -14.77 -13.06 -10.88
CA MET A 188 -14.37 -13.49 -9.54
C MET A 188 -12.89 -13.22 -9.21
N GLY A 189 -12.12 -12.67 -10.15
CA GLY A 189 -10.71 -12.33 -9.96
C GLY A 189 -9.72 -13.44 -10.32
N VAL A 190 -10.17 -14.50 -11.00
CA VAL A 190 -9.26 -15.51 -11.54
C VAL A 190 -8.50 -14.92 -12.72
N PRO A 191 -7.15 -14.90 -12.70
CA PRO A 191 -6.38 -14.39 -13.83
C PRO A 191 -6.63 -15.24 -15.09
N PRO A 192 -6.67 -14.65 -16.29
CA PRO A 192 -6.93 -15.38 -17.54
C PRO A 192 -5.97 -16.57 -17.76
N GLU A 193 -4.70 -16.39 -17.42
CA GLU A 193 -3.66 -17.42 -17.48
C GLU A 193 -3.89 -18.59 -16.49
N ALA A 194 -4.70 -18.39 -15.46
CA ALA A 194 -5.07 -19.42 -14.49
C ALA A 194 -6.36 -20.18 -14.84
N LEU A 195 -6.98 -19.88 -16.00
CA LEU A 195 -8.16 -20.61 -16.44
C LEU A 195 -7.85 -22.04 -16.89
N GLN A 196 -6.61 -22.36 -17.26
CA GLN A 196 -6.23 -23.65 -17.85
C GLN A 196 -4.78 -24.06 -17.49
N GLY A 197 -4.46 -25.34 -17.74
CA GLY A 197 -3.10 -25.88 -17.68
C GLY A 197 -2.39 -25.66 -16.34
N ARG A 198 -1.10 -25.33 -16.40
CA ARG A 198 -0.26 -25.15 -15.19
C ARG A 198 -0.67 -23.95 -14.34
N GLY A 199 -1.22 -22.89 -14.96
CA GLY A 199 -1.73 -21.71 -14.26
C GLY A 199 -2.92 -22.05 -13.36
N ARG A 200 -3.81 -22.94 -13.83
CA ARG A 200 -4.91 -23.49 -13.03
C ARG A 200 -4.41 -24.19 -11.78
N THR A 201 -3.49 -25.15 -11.91
CA THR A 201 -2.97 -25.92 -10.77
C THR A 201 -2.34 -25.02 -9.71
N LEU A 202 -1.57 -24.02 -10.13
CA LEU A 202 -0.97 -23.05 -9.19
C LEU A 202 -2.03 -22.19 -8.49
N PHE A 203 -3.08 -21.81 -9.19
CA PHE A 203 -4.18 -21.03 -8.62
C PHE A 203 -5.04 -21.85 -7.65
N GLU A 204 -5.35 -23.10 -7.99
CA GLU A 204 -6.09 -24.04 -7.14
C GLU A 204 -5.30 -24.39 -5.88
N LEU A 205 -4.01 -24.68 -5.99
CA LEU A 205 -3.12 -24.84 -4.82
C LEU A 205 -3.10 -23.58 -3.96
N ARG A 206 -3.20 -22.40 -4.58
CA ARG A 206 -3.24 -21.16 -3.81
C ARG A 206 -4.54 -20.99 -3.04
N ILE A 207 -5.69 -21.22 -3.67
CA ILE A 207 -6.99 -21.13 -2.99
C ILE A 207 -7.13 -22.20 -1.90
N ARG A 208 -6.65 -23.42 -2.16
CA ARG A 208 -6.85 -24.57 -1.28
C ARG A 208 -5.82 -24.67 -0.17
N ASP A 209 -4.54 -24.49 -0.51
CA ASP A 209 -3.41 -24.80 0.37
C ASP A 209 -2.68 -23.52 0.85
N SER A 210 -2.72 -22.42 0.09
CA SER A 210 -2.11 -21.14 0.50
C SER A 210 -3.09 -20.28 1.30
N ARG A 211 -3.22 -20.63 2.58
CA ARG A 211 -3.91 -19.82 3.62
C ARG A 211 -3.12 -18.58 4.05
N GLU A 212 -2.20 -18.09 3.22
CA GLU A 212 -1.42 -16.90 3.53
C GLU A 212 -2.33 -15.67 3.46
N PRO A 213 -2.37 -14.81 4.50
CA PRO A 213 -3.21 -13.63 4.49
C PRO A 213 -2.76 -12.64 3.41
N LEU A 214 -3.69 -12.37 2.49
CA LEU A 214 -3.71 -11.40 1.38
C LEU A 214 -2.87 -11.72 0.12
N GLY A 215 -3.56 -11.66 -1.03
CA GLY A 215 -3.17 -10.95 -2.26
C GLY A 215 -2.07 -11.56 -3.13
N PHE A 216 -2.32 -11.62 -4.45
CA PHE A 216 -1.31 -12.00 -5.46
C PHE A 216 -0.08 -11.06 -5.45
N PHE A 217 -0.10 -9.94 -4.72
CA PHE A 217 1.07 -9.11 -4.43
C PHE A 217 1.11 -8.56 -2.99
N ALA A 218 0.72 -9.34 -1.97
CA ALA A 218 1.04 -8.96 -0.59
C ALA A 218 2.54 -8.76 -0.39
N LEU A 219 3.40 -9.41 -1.19
CA LEU A 219 4.83 -9.14 -1.15
C LEU A 219 5.14 -7.66 -1.46
N ALA A 220 4.45 -6.97 -2.39
CA ALA A 220 4.74 -5.56 -2.68
C ALA A 220 4.26 -4.62 -1.56
N ASN A 221 3.08 -4.86 -1.00
CA ASN A 221 2.53 -4.05 0.10
C ASN A 221 3.23 -4.33 1.44
N THR A 222 3.60 -5.58 1.69
CA THR A 222 4.35 -5.99 2.88
C THR A 222 5.83 -5.61 2.75
N PHE A 223 6.46 -5.73 1.58
CA PHE A 223 7.85 -5.30 1.35
C PHE A 223 7.97 -3.77 1.34
N ALA A 224 7.02 -3.03 0.78
CA ALA A 224 6.98 -1.57 0.94
C ALA A 224 6.76 -1.18 2.42
N GLY A 225 5.86 -1.86 3.13
CA GLY A 225 5.67 -1.68 4.57
C GLY A 225 6.94 -1.99 5.38
N LEU A 226 7.65 -3.07 5.02
CA LEU A 226 8.88 -3.52 5.68
C LEU A 226 10.07 -2.61 5.35
N LEU A 227 10.15 -2.08 4.12
CA LEU A 227 11.14 -1.09 3.71
C LEU A 227 10.88 0.27 4.37
N VAL A 228 9.63 0.69 4.52
CA VAL A 228 9.27 1.90 5.27
C VAL A 228 9.62 1.73 6.75
N CYS A 229 9.28 0.60 7.36
CA CYS A 229 9.64 0.30 8.75
C CYS A 229 11.16 0.17 8.93
N GLY A 230 11.86 -0.53 8.03
CA GLY A 230 13.30 -0.75 8.07
C GLY A 230 14.12 0.52 7.80
N ALA A 231 13.68 1.37 6.87
CA ALA A 231 14.29 2.67 6.64
C ALA A 231 14.08 3.61 7.84
N PHE A 232 12.90 3.59 8.46
CA PHE A 232 12.65 4.33 9.70
C PHE A 232 13.46 3.81 10.89
N TRP A 233 13.60 2.49 11.03
CA TRP A 233 14.33 1.82 12.12
C TRP A 233 15.85 2.08 12.05
N CYS A 234 16.46 1.92 10.88
CA CYS A 234 17.88 2.21 10.67
C CYS A 234 18.24 3.68 10.91
N GLU A 235 17.29 4.61 10.74
CA GLU A 235 17.52 6.04 10.90
C GLU A 235 17.27 6.55 12.32
N THR A 236 16.39 5.87 13.07
CA THR A 236 16.20 6.12 14.51
C THR A 236 17.39 5.61 15.32
N LEU A 237 17.95 4.45 14.98
CA LEU A 237 19.15 3.91 15.65
C LEU A 237 20.39 4.80 15.44
N ARG A 238 20.64 5.29 14.23
CA ARG A 238 21.77 6.22 13.97
C ARG A 238 21.64 7.55 14.69
N SER A 239 20.41 7.99 14.97
CA SER A 239 20.17 9.22 15.73
C SER A 239 20.39 9.03 17.24
N ALA A 240 20.22 7.80 17.75
CA ALA A 240 20.57 7.44 19.12
C ALA A 240 22.10 7.34 19.31
N ASP A 241 22.81 6.71 18.37
CA ASP A 241 24.28 6.59 18.40
C ASP A 241 25.00 7.97 18.33
N GLY A 242 24.38 8.95 17.65
CA GLY A 242 24.91 10.31 17.57
C GLY A 242 24.78 11.13 18.85
N ILE A 243 23.84 10.77 19.73
CA ILE A 243 23.64 11.41 21.04
C ILE A 243 24.66 10.87 22.07
N ASP A 244 24.98 9.59 22.02
CA ASP A 244 26.00 9.01 22.91
C ASP A 244 27.41 9.55 22.62
N ARG A 245 27.75 9.78 21.34
CA ARG A 245 29.07 10.33 20.98
C ARG A 245 29.25 11.80 21.37
N SER A 246 28.17 12.60 21.43
CA SER A 246 28.28 13.99 21.85
C SER A 246 28.37 14.15 23.37
N MET A 247 27.92 13.16 24.15
CA MET A 247 28.09 13.13 25.60
C MET A 247 29.42 12.47 26.03
N GLY A 248 29.97 11.55 25.24
CA GLY A 248 31.27 10.91 25.52
C GLY A 248 32.52 11.75 25.18
N GLY A 249 32.38 12.82 24.38
CA GLY A 249 33.50 13.67 23.95
C GLY A 249 33.83 14.85 24.87
N ALA A 250 33.09 15.05 25.96
CA ALA A 250 33.26 16.17 26.89
C ALA A 250 34.11 15.83 28.14
N ALA A 251 34.72 14.64 28.20
CA ALA A 251 35.76 14.32 29.17
C ALA A 251 37.13 14.58 28.54
N GLY A 252 37.64 15.80 28.72
CA GLY A 252 38.96 16.20 28.23
C GLY A 252 40.10 15.47 28.96
N PRO A 253 41.28 15.31 28.34
CA PRO A 253 42.49 15.02 29.08
C PRO A 253 42.92 16.29 29.82
N GLY A 254 43.03 16.17 31.15
CA GLY A 254 43.70 17.17 32.01
C GLY A 254 45.21 17.14 31.87
#